data_AF-A0A350MNV3-F1
#
_entry.id   AF-A0A350MNV3-F1
#
_cell.length_a   1.000
_cell.length_b   1.000
_cell.length_c   1.000
_cell.angle_alpha   90.00
_cell.angle_beta   90.00
_cell.angle_gamma   90.00
#
_symmetry.space_group_name_H-M   'P 1'
#
loop_
_entity.id
_entity.type
_entity.pdbx_description
1 polymer ?
#
loop_
_entity_poly.entity_id
_entity_poly.type
_entity_poly.pdbx_seq_one_letter_code
_entity_poly.pdbx_strand_id
1 'polypeptide(L)'
;MKYYKKALIAFEVMMSLQASAQNLVLPHHFHESLLTIDSHTDTPMVLLRSETDFMKNNCSSPYSKVDYPRMLKGGLDAVFFAVFTPQGSLDSLSYHKAYILARKMFARIDSLIQHNSDKLALATSANDIQKNYNSGKLSILIGIENGYPLNMKLDRVKEFYDLGARYITLCHSKNNQLCSSSTDKNQEEGLSDFGKEVVREMNRLGMMVDVSHISDKAFGDVISLTSKPVIASHSSARAICDHPRNLSDKMLEAIAKNGGVVQVCILSDYVKKIPPDLR
;
A
#
# COMPACT_ATOMS: atom_id res chain seq x y z
N MET A 1 5.32 -2.01 -66.02
CA MET A 1 5.53 -3.16 -65.09
C MET A 1 6.26 -2.83 -63.77
N LYS A 2 6.52 -1.55 -63.41
CA LYS A 2 7.19 -1.17 -62.14
C LYS A 2 6.27 -0.59 -61.05
N TYR A 3 5.03 -0.22 -61.40
CA TYR A 3 4.09 0.40 -60.45
C TYR A 3 3.18 -0.60 -59.71
N TYR A 4 2.91 -1.77 -60.28
CA TYR A 4 2.07 -2.79 -59.63
C TYR A 4 2.75 -3.52 -58.45
N LYS A 5 4.08 -3.64 -58.45
CA LYS A 5 4.81 -4.30 -57.34
C LYS A 5 4.85 -3.47 -56.05
N LYS A 6 4.78 -2.14 -56.11
CA LYS A 6 4.74 -1.28 -54.91
C LYS A 6 3.36 -1.28 -54.24
N ALA A 7 2.29 -1.42 -55.03
CA ALA A 7 0.93 -1.50 -54.50
C ALA A 7 0.66 -2.84 -53.80
N LEU A 8 1.19 -3.96 -54.32
CA LEU A 8 1.04 -5.28 -53.68
C LEU A 8 1.74 -5.36 -52.32
N ILE A 9 2.96 -4.84 -52.21
CA ILE A 9 3.73 -4.83 -50.95
C ILE A 9 3.07 -3.93 -49.91
N ALA A 10 2.50 -2.79 -50.32
CA ALA A 10 1.74 -1.92 -49.41
C ALA A 10 0.45 -2.58 -48.89
N PHE A 11 -0.19 -3.41 -49.71
CA PHE A 11 -1.41 -4.14 -49.34
C PHE A 11 -1.13 -5.33 -48.42
N GLU A 12 -0.04 -6.07 -48.65
CA GLU A 12 0.41 -7.16 -47.76
C GLU A 12 0.87 -6.64 -46.39
N VAL A 13 1.54 -5.49 -46.33
CA VAL A 13 1.94 -4.86 -45.05
C VAL A 13 0.70 -4.36 -44.29
N MET A 14 -0.33 -3.82 -44.97
CA MET A 14 -1.60 -3.45 -44.32
C MET A 14 -2.37 -4.65 -43.77
N MET A 15 -2.40 -5.79 -44.47
CA MET A 15 -3.03 -7.01 -43.97
C MET A 15 -2.27 -7.64 -42.80
N SER A 16 -0.94 -7.57 -42.79
CA SER A 16 -0.13 -8.04 -41.66
C SER A 16 -0.31 -7.20 -40.39
N LEU A 17 -0.55 -5.89 -40.52
CA LEU A 17 -0.88 -4.98 -39.42
C LEU A 17 -2.32 -5.14 -38.90
N GLN A 18 -3.28 -5.51 -39.75
CA GLN A 18 -4.63 -5.88 -39.30
C GLN A 18 -4.66 -7.23 -38.57
N ALA A 19 -3.80 -8.18 -38.96
CA ALA A 19 -3.67 -9.46 -38.27
C ALA A 19 -3.02 -9.34 -36.87
N SER A 20 -2.13 -8.36 -36.65
CA SER A 20 -1.57 -8.09 -35.30
C SER A 20 -2.49 -7.28 -34.40
N ALA A 21 -3.49 -6.58 -34.95
CA ALA A 21 -4.45 -5.80 -34.17
C ALA A 21 -5.59 -6.64 -33.58
N GLN A 22 -5.81 -7.87 -34.09
CA GLN A 22 -6.87 -8.77 -33.59
C GLN A 22 -6.53 -9.49 -32.28
N ASN A 23 -5.28 -9.39 -31.80
CA ASN A 23 -4.85 -9.91 -30.49
C ASN A 23 -4.51 -8.80 -29.48
N LEU A 24 -4.97 -7.57 -29.71
CA LEU A 24 -5.06 -6.60 -28.63
C LEU A 24 -6.24 -7.02 -27.76
N VAL A 25 -5.95 -7.80 -26.73
CA VAL A 25 -6.87 -8.03 -25.61
C VAL A 25 -7.37 -6.65 -25.20
N LEU A 26 -8.66 -6.35 -25.43
CA LEU A 26 -9.26 -5.09 -25.02
C LEU A 26 -8.89 -4.84 -23.55
N PRO A 27 -8.54 -3.62 -23.13
CA PRO A 27 -8.04 -3.35 -21.77
C PRO A 27 -8.90 -3.98 -20.66
N HIS A 28 -10.21 -4.06 -20.87
CA HIS A 28 -11.15 -4.78 -19.98
C HIS A 28 -10.88 -6.28 -19.87
N HIS A 29 -10.75 -6.99 -20.99
CA HIS A 29 -10.45 -8.43 -20.99
C HIS A 29 -9.08 -8.74 -20.39
N PHE A 30 -8.12 -7.81 -20.48
CA PHE A 30 -6.80 -8.00 -19.85
C PHE A 30 -6.90 -7.83 -18.34
N HIS A 31 -7.56 -6.77 -17.87
CA HIS A 31 -7.74 -6.52 -16.44
C HIS A 31 -8.47 -7.67 -15.74
N GLU A 32 -9.56 -8.18 -16.34
CA GLU A 32 -10.34 -9.32 -15.81
C GLU A 32 -9.54 -10.63 -15.75
N SER A 33 -8.43 -10.74 -16.49
CA SER A 33 -7.55 -11.92 -16.45
C SER A 33 -6.49 -11.87 -15.35
N LEU A 34 -6.36 -10.74 -14.64
CA LEU A 34 -5.37 -10.53 -13.59
C LEU A 34 -6.02 -10.60 -12.21
N LEU A 35 -5.25 -11.10 -11.24
CA LEU A 35 -5.54 -10.88 -9.84
C LEU A 35 -4.96 -9.52 -9.45
N THR A 36 -5.79 -8.61 -8.97
CA THR A 36 -5.37 -7.25 -8.64
C THR A 36 -5.34 -7.00 -7.14
N ILE A 37 -4.31 -6.28 -6.71
CA ILE A 37 -4.08 -5.97 -5.30
C ILE A 37 -3.69 -4.51 -5.16
N ASP A 38 -4.38 -3.79 -4.28
CA ASP A 38 -3.95 -2.47 -3.81
C ASP A 38 -3.30 -2.63 -2.43
N SER A 39 -2.08 -2.10 -2.28
CA SER A 39 -1.28 -2.24 -1.06
C SER A 39 -1.58 -1.21 0.02
N HIS A 40 -2.47 -0.23 -0.22
CA HIS A 40 -2.74 0.80 0.76
C HIS A 40 -4.05 1.57 0.52
N THR A 41 -5.03 1.39 1.41
CA THR A 41 -6.18 2.29 1.54
C THR A 41 -6.50 2.65 2.99
N ASP A 42 -6.82 3.92 3.21
CA ASP A 42 -7.28 4.48 4.49
C ASP A 42 -8.74 4.15 4.84
N THR A 43 -9.35 3.22 4.11
CA THR A 43 -10.74 2.80 4.33
C THR A 43 -11.10 2.58 5.80
N PRO A 44 -10.26 1.93 6.65
CA PRO A 44 -10.58 1.73 8.07
C PRO A 44 -10.89 3.00 8.85
N MET A 45 -10.24 4.13 8.55
CA MET A 45 -10.56 5.42 9.18
C MET A 45 -11.99 5.86 8.87
N VAL A 46 -12.43 5.63 7.63
CA VAL A 46 -13.77 5.97 7.16
C VAL A 46 -14.80 5.03 7.79
N LEU A 47 -14.47 3.75 7.99
CA LEU A 47 -15.35 2.75 8.64
C LEU A 47 -15.69 3.07 10.11
N LEU A 48 -14.90 3.93 10.77
CA LEU A 48 -15.20 4.42 12.12
C LEU A 48 -16.29 5.51 12.13
N ARG A 49 -16.65 6.07 10.96
CA ARG A 49 -17.76 7.01 10.83
C ARG A 49 -19.08 6.23 10.75
N SER A 50 -20.05 6.61 11.57
CA SER A 50 -21.35 5.92 11.65
C SER A 50 -22.12 5.86 10.33
N GLU A 51 -21.85 6.79 9.42
CA GLU A 51 -22.60 6.96 8.17
C GLU A 51 -21.97 6.22 6.98
N THR A 52 -20.82 5.56 7.17
CA THR A 52 -20.15 4.81 6.09
C THR A 52 -20.44 3.33 6.20
N ASP A 53 -21.03 2.79 5.14
CA ASP A 53 -21.23 1.36 4.95
C ASP A 53 -20.38 0.89 3.77
N PHE A 54 -19.34 0.09 4.05
CA PHE A 54 -18.44 -0.47 3.04
C PHE A 54 -19.16 -1.32 2.01
N MET A 55 -20.31 -1.90 2.36
CA MET A 55 -21.07 -2.76 1.45
C MET A 55 -21.95 -1.98 0.49
N LYS A 56 -22.02 -0.64 0.63
CA LYS A 56 -22.78 0.26 -0.22
C LYS A 56 -21.87 1.10 -1.10
N ASN A 57 -22.44 1.65 -2.17
CA ASN A 57 -21.74 2.58 -3.03
C ASN A 57 -21.70 3.96 -2.36
N ASN A 58 -20.50 4.40 -1.99
CA ASN A 58 -20.22 5.66 -1.32
C ASN A 58 -19.60 6.69 -2.29
N CYS A 59 -19.89 6.62 -3.59
CA CYS A 59 -19.29 7.51 -4.59
C CYS A 59 -19.53 9.01 -4.35
N SER A 60 -20.62 9.38 -3.67
CA SER A 60 -20.93 10.75 -3.27
C SER A 60 -20.17 11.22 -2.03
N SER A 61 -19.53 10.31 -1.29
CA SER A 61 -18.75 10.65 -0.10
C SER A 61 -17.42 11.29 -0.49
N PRO A 62 -17.07 12.47 0.06
CA PRO A 62 -15.75 13.05 -0.17
C PRO A 62 -14.64 12.23 0.50
N TYR A 63 -14.99 11.39 1.49
CA TYR A 63 -14.04 10.64 2.32
C TYR A 63 -13.79 9.21 1.83
N SER A 64 -14.68 8.63 1.01
CA SER A 64 -14.57 7.22 0.61
C SER A 64 -14.20 7.08 -0.87
N LYS A 65 -13.06 6.42 -1.13
CA LYS A 65 -12.62 6.06 -2.48
C LYS A 65 -12.72 4.56 -2.79
N VAL A 66 -12.79 3.72 -1.76
CA VAL A 66 -12.89 2.26 -1.88
C VAL A 66 -14.10 1.77 -1.10
N ASP A 67 -14.97 1.00 -1.76
CA ASP A 67 -16.06 0.23 -1.17
C ASP A 67 -16.36 -1.01 -2.01
N TYR A 68 -17.12 -1.95 -1.45
CA TYR A 68 -17.38 -3.24 -2.08
C TYR A 68 -17.97 -3.12 -3.50
N PRO A 69 -19.02 -2.31 -3.77
CA PRO A 69 -19.52 -2.16 -5.14
C PRO A 69 -18.50 -1.57 -6.12
N ARG A 70 -17.67 -0.61 -5.69
CA ARG A 70 -16.62 -0.04 -6.55
C ARG A 70 -15.44 -0.97 -6.75
N MET A 71 -15.10 -1.80 -5.77
CA MET A 71 -14.11 -2.88 -5.94
C MET A 71 -14.56 -3.87 -7.00
N LEU A 72 -15.81 -4.35 -6.95
CA LEU A 72 -16.35 -5.23 -7.98
C LEU A 72 -16.35 -4.56 -9.36
N LYS A 73 -16.84 -3.31 -9.44
CA LYS A 73 -16.89 -2.56 -10.71
C LYS A 73 -15.50 -2.30 -11.30
N GLY A 74 -14.52 -2.06 -10.44
CA GLY A 74 -13.14 -1.75 -10.80
C GLY A 74 -12.22 -2.95 -10.86
N GLY A 75 -12.75 -4.18 -10.69
CA GLY A 75 -11.97 -5.43 -10.73
C GLY A 75 -10.89 -5.52 -9.66
N LEU A 76 -11.09 -4.94 -8.47
CA LEU A 76 -10.15 -4.99 -7.35
C LEU A 76 -10.38 -6.22 -6.47
N ASP A 77 -9.50 -7.22 -6.54
CA ASP A 77 -9.69 -8.52 -5.86
C ASP A 77 -9.21 -8.52 -4.42
N ALA A 78 -8.17 -7.76 -4.12
CA ALA A 78 -7.59 -7.68 -2.80
C ALA A 78 -7.13 -6.26 -2.45
N VAL A 79 -7.20 -5.93 -1.17
CA VAL A 79 -6.79 -4.61 -0.69
C VAL A 79 -6.23 -4.66 0.71
N PHE A 80 -5.14 -3.94 0.95
CA PHE A 80 -4.61 -3.69 2.29
C PHE A 80 -5.31 -2.51 2.95
N PHE A 81 -6.04 -2.82 4.02
CA PHE A 81 -6.64 -1.85 4.91
C PHE A 81 -5.58 -1.32 5.88
N ALA A 82 -5.30 -0.02 5.76
CA ALA A 82 -4.36 0.69 6.63
C ALA A 82 -5.03 0.98 7.98
N VAL A 83 -4.53 0.34 9.03
CA VAL A 83 -4.76 0.73 10.43
C VAL A 83 -3.86 1.92 10.72
N PHE A 84 -4.33 3.10 10.30
CA PHE A 84 -3.64 4.36 10.47
C PHE A 84 -3.81 4.91 11.89
N THR A 85 -2.72 5.44 12.45
CA THR A 85 -2.80 6.26 13.68
C THR A 85 -2.02 7.58 13.55
N PRO A 86 -2.64 8.71 13.95
CA PRO A 86 -1.97 10.00 13.87
C PRO A 86 -0.80 10.08 14.86
N GLN A 87 0.27 10.77 14.45
CA GLN A 87 1.42 10.98 15.31
C GLN A 87 1.08 11.95 16.45
N GLY A 88 1.34 11.53 17.69
CA GLY A 88 1.25 12.35 18.89
C GLY A 88 2.61 12.60 19.55
N SER A 89 2.58 13.10 20.79
CA SER A 89 3.77 13.28 21.64
C SER A 89 4.42 11.95 22.01
N LEU A 90 5.73 11.94 22.26
CA LEU A 90 6.47 10.72 22.59
C LEU A 90 6.36 10.36 24.08
N ASP A 91 5.14 10.14 24.54
CA ASP A 91 4.81 9.82 25.93
C ASP A 91 3.81 8.64 26.04
N SER A 92 3.84 7.96 27.19
CA SER A 92 3.05 6.75 27.46
C SER A 92 1.55 6.92 27.26
N LEU A 93 0.99 8.11 27.56
CA LEU A 93 -0.45 8.36 27.41
C LEU A 93 -0.82 8.48 25.93
N SER A 94 -0.04 9.23 25.16
CA SER A 94 -0.26 9.43 23.73
C SER A 94 -0.07 8.11 22.95
N TYR A 95 0.94 7.32 23.28
CA TYR A 95 1.10 5.97 22.73
C TYR A 95 -0.08 5.05 23.05
N HIS A 96 -0.59 5.10 24.29
CA HIS A 96 -1.73 4.28 24.69
C HIS A 96 -3.00 4.66 23.92
N LYS A 97 -3.25 5.96 23.70
CA LYS A 97 -4.37 6.43 22.87
C LYS A 97 -4.28 5.90 21.43
N ALA A 98 -3.10 5.96 20.82
CA ALA A 98 -2.87 5.43 19.47
C ALA A 98 -3.10 3.91 19.41
N TYR A 99 -2.63 3.17 20.41
CA TYR A 99 -2.90 1.74 20.54
C TYR A 99 -4.40 1.42 20.62
N ILE A 100 -5.17 2.15 21.44
CA ILE A 100 -6.63 1.94 21.53
C ILE A 100 -7.32 2.24 20.19
N LEU A 101 -6.88 3.29 19.47
CA LEU A 101 -7.42 3.59 18.15
C LEU A 101 -7.12 2.47 17.14
N ALA A 102 -5.88 1.97 17.10
CA ALA A 102 -5.51 0.85 16.26
C ALA A 102 -6.37 -0.39 16.56
N ARG A 103 -6.52 -0.76 17.85
CA ARG A 103 -7.37 -1.89 18.26
C ARG A 103 -8.84 -1.72 17.85
N LYS A 104 -9.38 -0.50 17.89
CA LYS A 104 -10.74 -0.20 17.39
C LYS A 104 -10.87 -0.44 15.89
N MET A 105 -9.85 -0.06 15.09
CA MET A 105 -9.85 -0.34 13.66
C MET A 105 -9.75 -1.84 13.38
N PHE A 106 -8.86 -2.58 14.05
CA PHE A 106 -8.82 -4.04 13.95
C PHE A 106 -10.18 -4.69 14.23
N ALA A 107 -10.83 -4.31 15.34
CA ALA A 107 -12.15 -4.81 15.70
C ALA A 107 -13.23 -4.45 14.65
N ARG A 108 -13.14 -3.25 14.06
CA ARG A 108 -14.06 -2.82 13.00
C ARG A 108 -13.87 -3.61 11.71
N ILE A 109 -12.63 -3.90 11.33
CA ILE A 109 -12.29 -4.72 10.15
C ILE A 109 -12.79 -6.16 10.36
N ASP A 110 -12.47 -6.76 11.51
CA ASP A 110 -12.93 -8.11 11.87
C ASP A 110 -14.46 -8.21 11.83
N SER A 111 -15.16 -7.26 12.46
CA SER A 111 -16.62 -7.17 12.42
C SER A 111 -17.17 -7.06 11.00
N LEU A 112 -16.58 -6.22 10.14
CA LEU A 112 -16.99 -6.07 8.75
C LEU A 112 -16.88 -7.40 7.98
N ILE A 113 -15.76 -8.11 8.14
CA ILE A 113 -15.50 -9.38 7.46
C ILE A 113 -16.47 -10.45 7.96
N GLN A 114 -16.66 -10.58 9.29
CA GLN A 114 -17.56 -11.59 9.87
C GLN A 114 -19.00 -11.44 9.38
N HIS A 115 -19.54 -10.21 9.38
CA HIS A 115 -20.92 -9.93 8.95
C HIS A 115 -21.13 -10.08 7.43
N ASN A 116 -20.05 -10.15 6.64
CA ASN A 116 -20.11 -10.26 5.18
C ASN A 116 -19.23 -11.42 4.68
N SER A 117 -19.15 -12.50 5.46
CA SER A 117 -18.24 -13.62 5.22
C SER A 117 -18.57 -14.43 3.96
N ASP A 118 -19.74 -14.22 3.35
CA ASP A 118 -20.11 -14.70 2.03
C ASP A 118 -19.41 -13.95 0.90
N LYS A 119 -18.98 -12.70 1.13
CA LYS A 119 -18.42 -11.78 0.13
C LYS A 119 -16.97 -11.36 0.38
N LEU A 120 -16.57 -11.31 1.66
CA LEU A 120 -15.27 -10.84 2.13
C LEU A 120 -14.56 -11.93 2.91
N ALA A 121 -13.24 -11.93 2.86
CA ALA A 121 -12.41 -12.77 3.71
C ALA A 121 -11.09 -12.08 4.07
N LEU A 122 -10.62 -12.31 5.30
CA LEU A 122 -9.28 -11.91 5.70
C LEU A 122 -8.27 -12.76 4.91
N ALA A 123 -7.26 -12.12 4.33
CA ALA A 123 -6.11 -12.80 3.75
C ALA A 123 -4.84 -12.40 4.48
N THR A 124 -4.02 -13.40 4.81
CA THR A 124 -2.77 -13.18 5.54
C THR A 124 -1.55 -13.77 4.84
N SER A 125 -1.77 -14.32 3.65
CA SER A 125 -0.76 -14.90 2.76
C SER A 125 -1.26 -14.81 1.31
N ALA A 126 -0.35 -14.91 0.34
CA ALA A 126 -0.73 -14.98 -1.07
C ALA A 126 -1.67 -16.17 -1.37
N ASN A 127 -1.48 -17.29 -0.67
CA ASN A 127 -2.37 -18.46 -0.79
C ASN A 127 -3.79 -18.15 -0.31
N ASP A 128 -3.96 -17.35 0.74
CA ASP A 128 -5.30 -16.94 1.19
C ASP A 128 -5.97 -16.08 0.14
N ILE A 129 -5.22 -15.15 -0.48
CA ILE A 129 -5.75 -14.30 -1.57
C ILE A 129 -6.26 -15.17 -2.72
N GLN A 130 -5.46 -16.14 -3.18
CA GLN A 130 -5.85 -17.04 -4.27
C GLN A 130 -7.07 -17.90 -3.90
N LYS A 131 -7.12 -18.43 -2.68
CA LYS A 131 -8.26 -19.23 -2.19
C LYS A 131 -9.54 -18.41 -2.14
N ASN A 132 -9.46 -17.18 -1.64
CA ASN A 132 -10.60 -16.27 -1.55
C ASN A 132 -11.11 -15.89 -2.95
N TYR A 133 -10.20 -15.55 -3.87
CA TYR A 133 -10.53 -15.27 -5.26
C TYR A 133 -11.26 -16.45 -5.93
N ASN A 134 -10.72 -17.66 -5.80
CA ASN A 134 -11.35 -18.88 -6.35
C ASN A 134 -12.72 -19.19 -5.71
N SER A 135 -12.98 -18.65 -4.51
CA SER A 135 -14.26 -18.79 -3.80
C SER A 135 -15.23 -17.63 -4.06
N GLY A 136 -14.88 -16.70 -4.97
CA GLY A 136 -15.70 -15.54 -5.31
C GLY A 136 -15.73 -14.45 -4.23
N LYS A 137 -14.73 -14.39 -3.35
CA LYS A 137 -14.63 -13.42 -2.25
C LYS A 137 -13.52 -12.41 -2.49
N LEU A 138 -13.76 -11.16 -2.11
CA LEU A 138 -12.72 -10.13 -2.07
C LEU A 138 -11.86 -10.30 -0.83
N SER A 139 -10.55 -10.15 -0.99
CA SER A 139 -9.57 -10.30 0.09
C SER A 139 -9.29 -8.98 0.78
N ILE A 140 -9.47 -8.95 2.10
CA ILE A 140 -9.03 -7.85 2.94
C ILE A 140 -7.73 -8.28 3.62
N LEU A 141 -6.68 -7.51 3.41
CA LEU A 141 -5.41 -7.63 4.13
C LEU A 141 -5.29 -6.46 5.09
N ILE A 142 -4.43 -6.58 6.11
CA ILE A 142 -4.24 -5.51 7.09
C ILE A 142 -2.78 -5.08 7.11
N GLY A 143 -2.57 -3.77 7.07
CA GLY A 143 -1.28 -3.16 7.33
C GLY A 143 -1.43 -2.06 8.37
N ILE A 144 -0.38 -1.82 9.15
CA ILE A 144 -0.37 -0.74 10.14
C ILE A 144 0.39 0.43 9.54
N GLU A 145 -0.26 1.59 9.48
CA GLU A 145 0.39 2.81 9.05
C GLU A 145 0.70 3.68 10.28
N ASN A 146 2.00 3.94 10.48
CA ASN A 146 2.64 4.42 11.70
C ASN A 146 2.82 3.32 12.77
N GLY A 147 4.07 2.95 13.05
CA GLY A 147 4.43 2.05 14.15
C GLY A 147 4.30 2.67 15.55
N TYR A 148 3.85 3.92 15.66
CA TYR A 148 3.59 4.63 16.91
C TYR A 148 2.76 3.84 17.96
N PRO A 149 1.72 3.06 17.59
CA PRO A 149 0.94 2.21 18.52
C PRO A 149 1.72 1.08 19.19
N LEU A 150 2.95 0.77 18.73
CA LEU A 150 3.83 -0.19 19.40
C LEU A 150 4.25 0.27 20.79
N ASN A 151 4.14 1.57 21.13
CA ASN A 151 4.28 2.07 22.52
C ASN A 151 5.52 1.54 23.27
N MET A 152 6.70 1.57 22.64
CA MET A 152 7.95 1.04 23.22
C MET A 152 7.86 -0.42 23.71
N LYS A 153 6.99 -1.23 23.10
CA LYS A 153 6.73 -2.62 23.47
C LYS A 153 6.90 -3.52 22.25
N LEU A 154 7.98 -4.30 22.23
CA LEU A 154 8.34 -5.15 21.09
C LEU A 154 7.32 -6.27 20.84
N ASP A 155 6.73 -6.82 21.91
CA ASP A 155 5.70 -7.87 21.86
C ASP A 155 4.45 -7.47 21.06
N ARG A 156 4.18 -6.17 20.92
CA ARG A 156 3.07 -5.66 20.10
C ARG A 156 3.24 -5.90 18.60
N VAL A 157 4.48 -6.09 18.12
CA VAL A 157 4.69 -6.51 16.73
C VAL A 157 4.02 -7.87 16.51
N LYS A 158 4.25 -8.82 17.42
CA LYS A 158 3.60 -10.13 17.38
C LYS A 158 2.10 -10.02 17.64
N GLU A 159 1.67 -9.21 18.61
CA GLU A 159 0.25 -8.98 18.88
C GLU A 159 -0.50 -8.57 17.60
N PHE A 160 0.01 -7.57 16.89
CA PHE A 160 -0.62 -7.11 15.65
C PHE A 160 -0.50 -8.11 14.50
N TYR A 161 0.60 -8.87 14.42
CA TYR A 161 0.73 -9.97 13.47
C TYR A 161 -0.35 -11.03 13.68
N ASP A 162 -0.61 -11.40 14.94
CA ASP A 162 -1.62 -12.37 15.34
C ASP A 162 -3.05 -11.86 15.05
N LEU A 163 -3.28 -10.54 15.08
CA LEU A 163 -4.53 -9.90 14.62
C LEU A 163 -4.67 -9.85 13.08
N GLY A 164 -3.70 -10.36 12.33
CA GLY A 164 -3.74 -10.46 10.87
C GLY A 164 -2.95 -9.38 10.12
N ALA A 165 -2.27 -8.46 10.80
CA ALA A 165 -1.43 -7.47 10.11
C ALA A 165 -0.24 -8.15 9.42
N ARG A 166 0.09 -7.70 8.20
CA ARG A 166 1.19 -8.24 7.40
C ARG A 166 2.25 -7.22 6.99
N TYR A 167 2.05 -5.94 7.26
CA TYR A 167 3.12 -4.94 7.28
C TYR A 167 2.96 -3.94 8.42
N ILE A 168 4.06 -3.28 8.79
CA ILE A 168 4.06 -2.03 9.56
C ILE A 168 4.88 -0.99 8.78
N THR A 169 4.28 0.18 8.54
CA THR A 169 4.97 1.41 8.12
C THR A 169 5.60 2.05 9.35
N LEU A 170 6.93 2.17 9.37
CA LEU A 170 7.65 2.46 10.62
C LEU A 170 7.25 3.82 11.24
N CYS A 171 7.07 4.86 10.43
CA CYS A 171 6.50 6.14 10.86
C CYS A 171 5.47 6.64 9.85
N HIS A 172 4.85 7.79 10.15
CA HIS A 172 3.99 8.53 9.22
C HIS A 172 4.65 9.89 8.92
N SER A 173 3.89 10.97 8.82
CA SER A 173 4.36 12.32 8.47
C SER A 173 5.29 13.01 9.48
N LYS A 174 5.53 12.41 10.64
CA LYS A 174 6.37 12.95 11.71
C LYS A 174 7.22 11.86 12.34
N ASN A 175 8.34 12.25 12.93
CA ASN A 175 9.21 11.36 13.67
C ASN A 175 8.45 10.69 14.81
N ASN A 176 8.80 9.44 15.08
CA ASN A 176 8.27 8.70 16.21
C ASN A 176 9.41 7.98 16.95
N GLN A 177 9.06 7.13 17.92
CA GLN A 177 10.04 6.39 18.71
C GLN A 177 10.84 5.34 17.93
N LEU A 178 10.47 5.06 16.68
CA LEU A 178 11.11 4.06 15.82
C LEU A 178 12.07 4.70 14.84
N CYS A 179 11.66 5.79 14.18
CA CYS A 179 12.48 6.41 13.16
C CYS A 179 12.09 7.86 12.82
N SER A 180 12.96 8.49 12.04
CA SER A 180 12.69 9.77 11.40
C SER A 180 11.83 9.65 10.13
N SER A 181 10.99 10.66 9.91
CA SER A 181 10.07 10.78 8.78
C SER A 181 10.64 11.69 7.69
N SER A 182 10.33 11.38 6.43
CA SER A 182 10.68 12.19 5.26
C SER A 182 10.05 13.58 5.24
N THR A 183 9.00 13.82 6.03
CA THR A 183 8.30 15.12 6.05
C THR A 183 8.43 15.88 7.37
N ASP A 184 9.17 15.34 8.34
CA ASP A 184 9.50 16.08 9.55
C ASP A 184 10.72 16.99 9.34
N LYS A 185 10.96 17.91 10.28
CA LYS A 185 12.09 18.84 10.25
C LYS A 185 13.43 18.15 10.43
N ASN A 186 13.50 17.14 11.29
CA ASN A 186 14.73 16.38 11.56
C ASN A 186 14.67 15.01 10.90
N GLN A 187 15.41 14.83 9.81
CA GLN A 187 15.37 13.62 8.99
C GLN A 187 16.62 12.75 9.14
N GLU A 188 17.63 13.22 9.87
CA GLU A 188 18.99 12.67 9.88
C GLU A 188 19.22 11.63 10.98
N GLU A 189 18.23 11.39 11.85
CA GLU A 189 18.38 10.44 12.97
C GLU A 189 18.28 8.97 12.52
N GLY A 190 17.59 8.69 11.42
CA GLY A 190 17.41 7.32 10.92
C GLY A 190 16.54 6.45 11.82
N LEU A 191 16.94 5.19 12.03
CA LEU A 191 16.31 4.26 12.98
C LEU A 191 16.85 4.47 14.41
N SER A 192 15.95 4.55 15.39
CA SER A 192 16.31 4.40 16.81
C SER A 192 16.73 2.96 17.12
N ASP A 193 17.33 2.72 18.30
CA ASP A 193 17.67 1.36 18.71
C ASP A 193 16.43 0.46 18.86
N PHE A 194 15.34 1.01 19.40
CA PHE A 194 14.06 0.31 19.44
C PHE A 194 13.49 0.07 18.02
N GLY A 195 13.64 1.02 17.10
CA GLY A 195 13.29 0.84 15.69
C GLY A 195 14.04 -0.33 15.03
N LYS A 196 15.34 -0.49 15.33
CA LYS A 196 16.15 -1.62 14.84
C LYS A 196 15.65 -2.96 15.43
N GLU A 197 15.28 -3.00 16.70
CA GLU A 197 14.66 -4.18 17.31
C GLU A 197 13.35 -4.56 16.63
N VAL A 198 12.48 -3.57 16.37
CA VAL A 198 11.21 -3.76 15.66
C VAL A 198 11.43 -4.34 14.27
N VAL A 199 12.37 -3.79 13.47
CA VAL A 199 12.68 -4.32 12.14
C VAL A 199 13.14 -5.79 12.20
N ARG A 200 13.98 -6.15 13.17
CA ARG A 200 14.41 -7.55 13.38
C ARG A 200 13.25 -8.46 13.75
N GLU A 201 12.36 -8.01 14.63
CA GLU A 201 11.19 -8.78 15.03
C GLU A 201 10.20 -8.98 13.88
N MET A 202 10.00 -7.94 13.06
CA MET A 202 9.19 -8.03 11.84
C MET A 202 9.76 -9.09 10.89
N ASN A 203 11.07 -9.06 10.64
CA ASN A 203 11.75 -10.08 9.83
C ASN A 203 11.62 -11.50 10.41
N ARG A 204 11.73 -11.66 11.73
CA ARG A 204 11.59 -12.94 12.44
C ARG A 204 10.18 -13.53 12.26
N LEU A 205 9.16 -12.70 12.35
CA LEU A 205 7.75 -13.10 12.22
C LEU A 205 7.31 -13.31 10.77
N GLY A 206 8.02 -12.73 9.80
CA GLY A 206 7.57 -12.66 8.41
C GLY A 206 6.59 -11.51 8.15
N MET A 207 6.62 -10.47 8.99
CA MET A 207 5.92 -9.22 8.75
C MET A 207 6.76 -8.32 7.83
N MET A 208 6.14 -7.79 6.77
CA MET A 208 6.83 -6.90 5.83
C MET A 208 7.16 -5.56 6.48
N VAL A 209 8.38 -5.09 6.25
CA VAL A 209 8.79 -3.73 6.63
C VAL A 209 8.37 -2.79 5.51
N ASP A 210 7.48 -1.85 5.83
CA ASP A 210 7.06 -0.81 4.89
C ASP A 210 7.87 0.47 5.10
N VAL A 211 8.56 0.88 4.04
CA VAL A 211 9.45 2.05 4.01
C VAL A 211 8.79 3.29 3.42
N SER A 212 7.48 3.27 3.12
CA SER A 212 6.76 4.52 2.87
C SER A 212 6.83 5.44 4.09
N HIS A 213 6.76 6.77 3.88
CA HIS A 213 6.94 7.86 4.85
C HIS A 213 8.33 8.06 5.48
N ILE A 214 9.16 7.04 5.66
CA ILE A 214 10.41 7.18 6.41
C ILE A 214 11.42 8.08 5.69
N SER A 215 12.33 8.71 6.45
CA SER A 215 13.41 9.53 5.88
C SER A 215 14.41 8.71 5.07
N ASP A 216 15.21 9.37 4.23
CA ASP A 216 16.29 8.73 3.46
C ASP A 216 17.31 8.03 4.37
N LYS A 217 17.62 8.64 5.52
CA LYS A 217 18.50 8.05 6.52
C LYS A 217 17.90 6.78 7.11
N ALA A 218 16.62 6.83 7.51
CA ALA A 218 15.92 5.67 8.08
C ALA A 218 15.80 4.55 7.03
N PHE A 219 15.55 4.90 5.77
CA PHE A 219 15.57 3.95 4.66
C PHE A 219 16.92 3.25 4.52
N GLY A 220 18.03 4.01 4.52
CA GLY A 220 19.37 3.43 4.44
C GLY A 220 19.67 2.46 5.61
N ASP A 221 19.23 2.81 6.81
CA ASP A 221 19.36 1.97 8.00
C ASP A 221 18.52 0.68 7.87
N VAL A 222 17.28 0.78 7.39
CA VAL A 222 16.41 -0.39 7.14
C VAL A 222 17.02 -1.31 6.09
N ILE A 223 17.45 -0.78 4.95
CA ILE A 223 18.04 -1.59 3.86
C ILE A 223 19.30 -2.32 4.33
N SER A 224 20.10 -1.68 5.17
CA SER A 224 21.32 -2.30 5.72
C SER A 224 21.03 -3.37 6.79
N LEU A 225 19.89 -3.25 7.48
CA LEU A 225 19.53 -4.11 8.61
C LEU A 225 18.63 -5.30 8.22
N THR A 226 17.73 -5.09 7.25
CA THR A 226 16.69 -6.07 6.91
C THR A 226 17.29 -7.33 6.28
N SER A 227 16.78 -8.48 6.71
CA SER A 227 17.09 -9.81 6.18
C SER A 227 16.01 -10.34 5.23
N LYS A 228 14.94 -9.56 5.00
CA LYS A 228 13.80 -9.90 4.16
C LYS A 228 13.53 -8.76 3.16
N PRO A 229 12.85 -9.05 2.03
CA PRO A 229 12.35 -8.02 1.14
C PRO A 229 11.49 -6.98 1.87
N VAL A 230 11.75 -5.69 1.60
CA VAL A 230 10.92 -4.57 2.06
C VAL A 230 9.86 -4.22 1.03
N ILE A 231 8.85 -3.46 1.44
CA ILE A 231 7.90 -2.82 0.52
C ILE A 231 7.93 -1.31 0.72
N ALA A 232 7.62 -0.56 -0.33
CA ALA A 232 7.08 0.78 -0.19
C ALA A 232 5.60 0.71 -0.59
N SER A 233 4.69 0.65 0.39
CA SER A 233 3.27 0.35 0.16
C SER A 233 2.54 1.44 -0.61
N HIS A 234 3.03 2.68 -0.56
CA HIS A 234 2.50 3.81 -1.30
C HIS A 234 3.56 4.94 -1.39
N SER A 235 4.47 4.79 -2.35
CA SER A 235 5.49 5.81 -2.66
C SER A 235 5.65 5.97 -4.17
N SER A 236 6.08 7.14 -4.61
CA SER A 236 6.35 7.44 -6.03
C SER A 236 7.80 7.86 -6.23
N ALA A 237 8.18 8.23 -7.45
CA ALA A 237 9.57 8.54 -7.81
C ALA A 237 9.86 10.05 -7.80
N ARG A 238 10.98 10.46 -7.19
CA ARG A 238 11.42 11.87 -7.18
C ARG A 238 11.72 12.40 -8.58
N ALA A 239 12.19 11.54 -9.47
CA ALA A 239 12.42 11.88 -10.87
C ALA A 239 11.16 12.38 -11.59
N ILE A 240 9.96 11.96 -11.14
CA ILE A 240 8.67 12.42 -11.68
C ILE A 240 8.16 13.65 -10.92
N CYS A 241 8.16 13.59 -9.59
CA CYS A 241 7.78 14.71 -8.74
C CYS A 241 8.72 14.78 -7.54
N ASP A 242 9.54 15.82 -7.50
CA ASP A 242 10.50 16.03 -6.42
C ASP A 242 9.78 16.45 -5.13
N HIS A 243 9.46 15.44 -4.32
CA HIS A 243 8.76 15.56 -3.05
C HIS A 243 9.43 14.62 -2.02
N PRO A 244 9.60 15.03 -0.74
CA PRO A 244 10.29 14.20 0.25
C PRO A 244 9.70 12.80 0.46
N ARG A 245 8.37 12.65 0.31
CA ARG A 245 7.66 11.34 0.36
C ARG A 245 8.01 10.37 -0.77
N ASN A 246 8.63 10.85 -1.84
CA ASN A 246 9.02 10.03 -2.97
C ASN A 246 10.44 9.48 -2.79
N LEU A 247 10.72 8.40 -3.50
CA LEU A 247 11.99 7.68 -3.47
C LEU A 247 12.93 8.24 -4.55
N SER A 248 14.22 8.37 -4.20
CA SER A 248 15.26 8.63 -5.20
C SER A 248 15.56 7.38 -6.01
N ASP A 249 16.16 7.53 -7.20
CA ASP A 249 16.53 6.38 -8.05
C ASP A 249 17.43 5.38 -7.33
N LYS A 250 18.37 5.88 -6.49
CA LYS A 250 19.23 5.03 -5.66
C LYS A 250 18.43 4.18 -4.66
N MET A 251 17.36 4.74 -4.08
CA MET A 251 16.47 4.01 -3.18
C MET A 251 15.64 2.98 -3.94
N LEU A 252 15.12 3.33 -5.13
CA LEU A 252 14.40 2.40 -5.99
C LEU A 252 15.28 1.20 -6.39
N GLU A 253 16.52 1.45 -6.80
CA GLU A 253 17.50 0.40 -7.10
C GLU A 253 17.82 -0.46 -5.87
N ALA A 254 17.93 0.14 -4.68
CA ALA A 254 18.19 -0.59 -3.44
C ALA A 254 17.02 -1.52 -3.07
N ILE A 255 15.77 -1.06 -3.23
CA ILE A 255 14.58 -1.92 -3.04
C ILE A 255 14.60 -3.07 -4.04
N ALA A 256 14.88 -2.81 -5.32
CA ALA A 256 14.96 -3.84 -6.34
C ALA A 256 16.05 -4.89 -6.03
N LYS A 257 17.26 -4.46 -5.62
CA LYS A 257 18.35 -5.34 -5.20
C LYS A 257 18.01 -6.17 -3.95
N ASN A 258 17.22 -5.61 -3.03
CA ASN A 258 16.70 -6.31 -1.86
C ASN A 258 15.60 -7.34 -2.21
N GLY A 259 15.08 -7.33 -3.44
CA GLY A 259 13.95 -8.17 -3.87
C GLY A 259 12.59 -7.61 -3.41
N GLY A 260 12.55 -6.34 -3.00
CA GLY A 260 11.36 -5.65 -2.55
C GLY A 260 10.50 -5.10 -3.69
N VAL A 261 9.40 -4.46 -3.34
CA VAL A 261 8.43 -3.89 -4.29
C VAL A 261 8.06 -2.47 -3.91
N VAL A 262 7.98 -1.60 -4.91
CA VAL A 262 7.43 -0.24 -4.79
C VAL A 262 6.05 -0.21 -5.40
N GLN A 263 5.06 0.19 -4.61
CA GLN A 263 3.68 0.33 -5.03
C GLN A 263 3.37 1.82 -5.18
N VAL A 264 2.99 2.21 -6.40
CA VAL A 264 2.91 3.62 -6.81
C VAL A 264 1.78 4.34 -6.08
N CYS A 265 2.11 5.45 -5.41
CA CYS A 265 1.10 6.30 -4.79
C CYS A 265 0.48 7.25 -5.81
N ILE A 266 -0.85 7.26 -5.88
CA ILE A 266 -1.61 8.13 -6.81
C ILE A 266 -2.04 9.47 -6.20
N LEU A 267 -1.52 9.84 -5.02
CA LEU A 267 -1.79 11.16 -4.43
C LEU A 267 -1.22 12.25 -5.32
N SER A 268 -2.05 13.24 -5.69
CA SER A 268 -1.68 14.27 -6.67
C SER A 268 -0.38 15.01 -6.32
N ASP A 269 -0.18 15.38 -5.05
CA ASP A 269 1.04 16.07 -4.59
C ASP A 269 2.32 15.26 -4.79
N TYR A 270 2.22 13.94 -4.96
CA TYR A 270 3.36 13.03 -5.10
C TYR A 270 3.62 12.63 -6.56
N VAL A 271 2.75 12.98 -7.51
CA VAL A 271 2.90 12.63 -8.93
C VAL A 271 2.94 13.84 -9.86
N LYS A 272 2.57 15.03 -9.36
CA LYS A 272 2.67 16.28 -10.09
C LYS A 272 2.94 17.44 -9.14
N LYS A 273 3.68 18.45 -9.62
CA LYS A 273 3.78 19.74 -8.93
C LYS A 273 2.44 20.46 -9.05
N ILE A 274 1.70 20.56 -7.95
CA ILE A 274 0.48 21.38 -7.89
C ILE A 274 0.90 22.86 -7.79
N PRO A 275 0.47 23.73 -8.73
CA PRO A 275 0.67 25.16 -8.67
C PRO A 275 0.24 25.75 -7.30
N PRO A 276 0.96 26.73 -6.74
CA PRO A 276 0.66 27.26 -5.40
C PRO A 276 -0.76 27.83 -5.23
N ASP A 277 -1.38 28.28 -6.32
CA ASP A 277 -2.74 28.84 -6.39
C ASP A 277 -3.87 27.79 -6.37
N LEU A 278 -3.52 26.49 -6.48
CA LEU A 278 -4.47 25.37 -6.52
C LEU A 278 -4.36 24.43 -5.31
N ARG A 279 -3.59 24.80 -4.28
CA ARG A 279 -3.39 24.01 -3.05
C ARG A 279 -4.40 24.36 -1.96
#